data_AF-T0SN63-F1
#
_entry.id   AF-T0SN63-F1
#
_cell.length_a   1.000
_cell.length_b   1.000
_cell.length_c   1.000
_cell.angle_alpha   90.00
_cell.angle_beta   90.00
_cell.angle_gamma   90.00
#
_symmetry.space_group_name_H-M   'P 1'
#
loop_
_entity.id
_entity.type
_entity.pdbx_description
1 polymer ?
#
loop_
_entity_poly.entity_id
_entity_poly.type
_entity_poly.pdbx_seq_one_letter_code
_entity_poly.pdbx_strand_id
1 'polypeptide(L)'
;MMNKLLVITLFFSVSTWADAKIDFYKKVFPNLNSTKSHKVADPISDEPTNTEILEAFDAKNNLLGYIREVNTTTGCNSACLPVIFTLFYDKNVQFKKLLSRDGLTKKNHAPFTNEDYQKLELILLMNPKEFKKVGYPTEMVDGITGATLKEYDQVVVKEAAYSSLRVNTYNQQTMAEIKKLQQKK
;
A
#
# COMPACT_ATOMS: atom_id res chain seq x y z
N MET A 1 -16.88 59.09 -18.60
CA MET A 1 -17.41 57.72 -18.33
C MET A 1 -16.27 56.89 -17.77
N MET A 2 -16.38 56.51 -16.50
CA MET A 2 -15.29 55.93 -15.71
C MET A 2 -15.50 54.42 -15.64
N ASN A 3 -14.72 53.65 -16.41
CA ASN A 3 -14.84 52.20 -16.43
C ASN A 3 -14.13 51.63 -15.20
N LYS A 4 -14.90 51.11 -14.24
CA LYS A 4 -14.39 50.39 -13.08
C LYS A 4 -13.90 49.02 -13.53
N LEU A 5 -12.59 48.81 -13.46
CA LEU A 5 -11.98 47.51 -13.64
C LEU A 5 -12.25 46.67 -12.38
N LEU A 6 -13.16 45.70 -12.49
CA LEU A 6 -13.44 44.74 -11.43
C LEU A 6 -12.33 43.69 -11.42
N VAL A 7 -11.41 43.78 -10.45
CA VAL A 7 -10.40 42.75 -10.20
C VAL A 7 -11.08 41.60 -9.45
N ILE A 8 -11.33 40.50 -10.15
CA ILE A 8 -11.80 39.25 -9.54
C ILE A 8 -10.56 38.50 -9.03
N THR A 9 -10.31 38.57 -7.72
CA THR A 9 -9.31 37.76 -7.04
C THR A 9 -9.85 36.34 -6.88
N LEU A 10 -9.45 35.44 -7.78
CA LEU A 10 -9.73 34.00 -7.64
C LEU A 10 -8.86 33.44 -6.51
N PHE A 11 -9.43 33.26 -5.31
CA PHE A 11 -8.80 32.46 -4.26
C PHE A 11 -8.87 30.97 -4.67
N PHE A 12 -7.75 30.43 -5.16
CA PHE A 12 -7.54 28.99 -5.31
C PHE A 12 -7.35 28.37 -3.91
N SER A 13 -8.44 27.89 -3.31
CA SER A 13 -8.40 27.06 -2.10
C SER A 13 -8.09 25.62 -2.49
N VAL A 14 -6.81 25.31 -2.71
CA VAL A 14 -6.31 23.94 -2.95
C VAL A 14 -5.17 23.66 -1.97
N SER A 15 -5.46 23.12 -0.79
CA SER A 15 -4.38 22.67 0.12
C SER A 15 -4.73 21.58 1.13
N THR A 16 -5.98 21.44 1.57
CA THR A 16 -6.29 20.57 2.73
C THR A 16 -6.05 19.06 2.51
N TRP A 17 -6.23 18.55 1.28
CA TRP A 17 -6.09 17.12 1.00
C TRP A 17 -4.62 16.66 0.84
N ALA A 18 -3.76 17.54 0.33
CA ALA A 18 -2.33 17.28 0.21
C ALA A 18 -1.68 17.21 1.60
N ASP A 19 -2.08 18.12 2.49
CA ASP A 19 -1.57 18.21 3.86
C ASP A 19 -1.86 16.93 4.66
N ALA A 20 -3.09 16.39 4.56
CA ALA A 20 -3.47 15.15 5.24
C ALA A 20 -2.69 13.90 4.74
N LYS A 21 -2.24 13.89 3.47
CA LYS A 21 -1.36 12.81 2.96
C LYS A 21 0.05 12.91 3.52
N ILE A 22 0.62 14.11 3.51
CA ILE A 22 1.96 14.35 4.04
C ILE A 22 2.03 14.00 5.53
N ASP A 23 1.04 14.40 6.33
CA ASP A 23 1.01 14.07 7.77
C ASP A 23 0.93 12.57 8.03
N PHE A 24 0.16 11.84 7.22
CA PHE A 24 0.11 10.39 7.30
C PHE A 24 1.47 9.76 6.98
N TYR A 25 2.17 10.24 5.94
CA TYR A 25 3.51 9.73 5.58
C TYR A 25 4.57 10.10 6.62
N LYS A 26 4.45 11.25 7.28
CA LYS A 26 5.35 11.69 8.35
C LYS A 26 5.36 10.76 9.56
N LYS A 27 4.33 9.91 9.74
CA LYS A 27 4.35 8.82 10.73
C LYS A 27 5.51 7.83 10.51
N VAL A 28 5.99 7.69 9.28
CA VAL A 28 7.12 6.81 8.92
C VAL A 28 8.36 7.60 8.49
N PHE A 29 8.18 8.75 7.85
CA PHE A 29 9.24 9.67 7.45
C PHE A 29 9.07 11.04 8.11
N PRO A 30 9.45 11.22 9.39
CA PRO A 30 9.18 12.46 10.14
C PRO A 30 9.71 13.73 9.46
N ASN A 31 10.82 13.63 8.72
CA ASN A 31 11.46 14.73 8.04
C ASN A 31 10.97 14.93 6.58
N LEU A 32 9.90 14.26 6.17
CA LEU A 32 9.33 14.39 4.83
C LEU A 32 8.92 15.85 4.57
N ASN A 33 9.40 16.38 3.45
CA ASN A 33 9.07 17.72 2.98
C ASN A 33 8.36 17.68 1.62
N SER A 34 8.78 16.82 0.70
CA SER A 34 8.19 16.72 -0.63
C SER A 34 8.19 15.30 -1.17
N THR A 35 7.38 15.05 -2.19
CA THR A 35 7.35 13.78 -2.91
C THR A 35 7.47 13.97 -4.41
N LYS A 36 7.99 12.96 -5.11
CA LYS A 36 8.00 12.89 -6.58
C LYS A 36 7.32 11.60 -7.03
N SER A 37 6.28 11.71 -7.84
CA SER A 37 5.55 10.54 -8.34
C SER A 37 6.21 9.93 -9.57
N HIS A 38 6.19 8.59 -9.64
CA HIS A 38 6.64 7.78 -10.77
C HIS A 38 5.53 6.82 -11.18
N LYS A 39 5.18 6.82 -12.47
CA LYS A 39 4.20 5.88 -13.01
C LYS A 39 4.78 4.46 -13.05
N VAL A 40 3.95 3.50 -12.63
CA VAL A 40 4.23 2.07 -12.70
C VAL A 40 2.98 1.32 -13.15
N ALA A 41 3.15 0.12 -13.71
CA ALA A 41 2.02 -0.75 -14.02
C ALA A 41 1.41 -1.33 -12.73
N ASP A 42 0.10 -1.61 -12.77
CA ASP A 42 -0.61 -2.39 -11.75
C ASP A 42 -1.12 -3.69 -12.38
N PRO A 43 -0.29 -4.74 -12.48
CA PRO A 43 -0.70 -6.01 -13.07
C PRO A 43 -1.48 -6.89 -12.08
N ILE A 44 -1.72 -6.41 -10.86
CA ILE A 44 -2.28 -7.21 -9.76
C ILE A 44 -3.78 -6.96 -9.60
N SER A 45 -4.24 -5.73 -9.82
CA SER A 45 -5.68 -5.41 -9.84
C SER A 45 -6.28 -5.69 -11.21
N ASP A 46 -7.51 -6.19 -11.23
CA ASP A 46 -8.29 -6.36 -12.47
C ASP A 46 -8.52 -5.02 -13.18
N GLU A 47 -8.77 -3.98 -12.39
CA GLU A 47 -8.80 -2.58 -12.83
C GLU A 47 -7.57 -1.84 -12.28
N PRO A 48 -6.56 -1.55 -13.13
CA PRO A 48 -5.31 -0.92 -12.72
C PRO A 48 -5.53 0.49 -12.13
N THR A 49 -5.50 0.59 -10.80
CA THR A 49 -5.68 1.86 -10.07
C THR A 49 -4.45 2.23 -9.25
N ASN A 50 -3.59 1.26 -8.93
CA ASN A 50 -2.39 1.48 -8.13
C ASN A 50 -1.23 1.79 -9.07
N THR A 51 -1.20 2.94 -9.71
CA THR A 51 -0.27 3.21 -10.82
C THR A 51 0.88 4.15 -10.48
N GLU A 52 1.07 4.50 -9.21
CA GLU A 52 2.11 5.44 -8.77
C GLU A 52 2.96 4.95 -7.59
N ILE A 53 4.29 5.11 -7.70
CA ILE A 53 5.23 5.02 -6.57
C ILE A 53 5.80 6.42 -6.33
N LEU A 54 5.83 6.84 -5.07
CA LEU A 54 6.37 8.14 -4.68
C LEU A 54 7.79 7.98 -4.14
N GLU A 55 8.71 8.81 -4.60
CA GLU A 55 9.96 9.09 -3.89
C GLU A 55 9.70 10.15 -2.82
N ALA A 56 10.18 9.92 -1.60
CA ALA A 56 10.04 10.82 -0.47
C ALA A 56 11.35 11.58 -0.21
N PHE A 57 11.29 12.91 -0.11
CA PHE A 57 12.48 13.75 0.09
C PHE A 57 12.36 14.63 1.34
N ASP A 58 13.50 14.89 1.98
CA ASP A 58 13.61 15.89 3.04
C ASP A 58 13.71 17.32 2.49
N ALA A 59 13.76 18.32 3.37
CA ALA A 59 13.88 19.73 2.99
C ALA A 59 15.21 20.08 2.28
N LYS A 60 16.23 19.23 2.39
CA LYS A 60 17.52 19.35 1.71
C LYS A 60 17.56 18.57 0.39
N ASN A 61 16.41 18.05 -0.06
CA ASN A 61 16.26 17.21 -1.25
C ASN A 61 17.02 15.87 -1.19
N ASN A 62 17.34 15.37 0.01
CA ASN A 62 17.85 14.01 0.18
C ASN A 62 16.71 12.99 0.11
N LEU A 63 16.94 11.89 -0.59
CA LEU A 63 15.99 10.77 -0.65
C LEU A 63 15.88 10.08 0.74
N LEU A 64 14.67 10.09 1.29
CA LEU A 64 14.31 9.37 2.52
C LEU A 64 13.92 7.93 2.24
N GLY A 65 13.27 7.68 1.10
CA GLY A 65 12.76 6.37 0.73
C GLY A 65 11.64 6.44 -0.30
N TYR A 66 10.79 5.41 -0.30
CA TYR A 66 9.71 5.24 -1.26
C TYR A 66 8.38 4.94 -0.55
N ILE A 67 7.29 5.37 -1.17
CA ILE A 67 5.92 5.19 -0.66
C ILE A 67 5.05 4.65 -1.79
N ARG A 68 4.21 3.66 -1.47
CA ARG A 68 3.22 3.11 -2.38
C ARG A 68 1.88 3.00 -1.67
N GLU A 69 0.92 3.81 -2.10
CA GLU A 69 -0.48 3.67 -1.71
C GLU A 69 -1.12 2.57 -2.55
N VAL A 70 -1.90 1.70 -1.91
CA VAL A 70 -2.63 0.61 -2.56
C VAL A 70 -4.08 0.61 -2.09
N ASN A 71 -5.00 0.62 -3.05
CA ASN A 71 -6.40 0.31 -2.88
C ASN A 71 -6.75 -0.79 -3.90
N THR A 72 -7.13 -1.96 -3.40
CA THR A 72 -7.36 -3.13 -4.23
C THR A 72 -8.42 -4.02 -3.59
N THR A 73 -8.98 -4.96 -4.34
CA THR A 73 -9.85 -5.98 -3.76
C THR A 73 -8.99 -7.09 -3.13
N THR A 74 -9.63 -8.01 -2.40
CA THR A 74 -8.95 -9.25 -1.99
C THR A 74 -8.60 -10.13 -3.21
N GLY A 75 -9.21 -9.90 -4.37
CA GLY A 75 -9.22 -10.75 -5.56
C GLY A 75 -10.04 -12.02 -5.40
N CYS A 76 -10.95 -12.04 -4.42
CA CYS A 76 -11.99 -13.04 -4.30
C CYS A 76 -13.31 -12.45 -4.83
N ASN A 77 -14.10 -13.26 -5.53
CA ASN A 77 -15.38 -12.85 -6.12
C ASN A 77 -16.56 -12.82 -5.10
N SER A 78 -16.27 -12.88 -3.81
CA SER A 78 -17.27 -12.76 -2.73
C SER A 78 -17.37 -11.33 -2.20
N ALA A 79 -18.33 -11.07 -1.30
CA ALA A 79 -18.52 -9.78 -0.63
C ALA A 79 -17.39 -9.45 0.37
N CYS A 80 -16.16 -9.33 -0.12
CA CYS A 80 -15.00 -8.90 0.66
C CYS A 80 -14.91 -7.37 0.68
N LEU A 81 -14.48 -6.81 1.80
CA LEU A 81 -14.08 -5.40 1.87
C LEU A 81 -12.76 -5.17 1.11
N PRO A 82 -12.52 -3.94 0.60
CA PRO A 82 -11.27 -3.60 -0.04
C PRO A 82 -10.09 -3.70 0.92
N VAL A 83 -8.91 -3.96 0.36
CA VAL A 83 -7.63 -4.04 1.06
C VAL A 83 -6.89 -2.73 0.79
N ILE A 84 -7.00 -1.78 1.72
CA ILE A 84 -6.45 -0.42 1.58
C ILE A 84 -5.26 -0.26 2.52
N PHE A 85 -4.08 0.03 1.98
CA PHE A 85 -2.85 0.13 2.75
C PHE A 85 -1.80 1.01 2.05
N THR A 86 -0.73 1.33 2.77
CA THR A 86 0.41 2.07 2.27
C THR A 86 1.69 1.35 2.70
N LEU A 87 2.54 1.05 1.73
CA LEU A 87 3.84 0.42 1.94
C LEU A 87 4.93 1.49 1.90
N PHE A 88 5.86 1.41 2.84
CA PHE A 88 7.00 2.31 2.97
C PHE A 88 8.30 1.53 2.87
N TYR A 89 9.27 2.09 2.14
CA TYR A 89 10.57 1.48 1.90
C TYR A 89 11.68 2.48 2.17
N ASP A 90 12.82 2.03 2.69
CA ASP A 90 13.99 2.89 2.80
C ASP A 90 14.67 3.14 1.43
N LYS A 91 15.70 3.98 1.42
CA LYS A 91 16.50 4.27 0.22
C LYS A 91 17.19 3.04 -0.40
N ASN A 92 17.36 1.96 0.36
CA ASN A 92 17.96 0.70 -0.08
C ASN A 92 16.89 -0.32 -0.53
N VAL A 93 15.65 0.13 -0.72
CA VAL A 93 14.51 -0.69 -1.16
C VAL A 93 14.16 -1.80 -0.15
N GLN A 94 14.48 -1.60 1.12
CA GLN A 94 14.06 -2.49 2.20
C GLN A 94 12.70 -2.05 2.71
N PHE A 95 11.78 -3.01 2.88
CA PHE A 95 10.48 -2.76 3.50
C PHE A 95 10.67 -2.20 4.92
N LYS A 96 10.00 -1.09 5.21
CA LYS A 96 10.14 -0.34 6.47
C LYS A 96 8.89 -0.41 7.33
N LYS A 97 7.71 -0.24 6.72
CA LYS A 97 6.44 -0.18 7.45
C LYS A 97 5.25 -0.44 6.52
N LEU A 98 4.19 -1.01 7.08
CA LEU A 98 2.85 -0.99 6.51
C LEU A 98 1.96 -0.15 7.41
N LEU A 99 1.18 0.75 6.79
CA LEU A 99 0.10 1.46 7.46
C LEU A 99 -1.20 1.28 6.68
N SER A 100 -2.33 1.31 7.38
CA SER A 100 -3.67 1.37 6.77
C SER A 100 -4.46 2.47 7.46
N ARG A 101 -5.15 3.32 6.69
CA ARG A 101 -5.98 4.40 7.24
C ARG A 101 -7.30 3.86 7.78
N ASP A 102 -7.96 3.04 6.97
CA ASP A 102 -9.28 2.48 7.26
C ASP A 102 -9.19 1.18 8.07
N GLY A 103 -7.98 0.62 8.15
CA GLY A 103 -7.72 -0.66 8.79
C GLY A 103 -7.89 -1.83 7.82
N LEU A 104 -7.03 -2.84 7.97
CA LEU A 104 -7.21 -4.12 7.30
C LEU A 104 -8.21 -4.98 8.04
N THR A 105 -8.86 -5.89 7.30
CA THR A 105 -9.82 -6.84 7.87
C THR A 105 -9.43 -8.28 7.55
N LYS A 106 -9.90 -9.18 8.41
CA LYS A 106 -9.79 -10.64 8.31
C LYS A 106 -11.18 -11.25 8.08
N LYS A 107 -11.29 -12.58 8.22
CA LYS A 107 -12.55 -13.33 8.07
C LYS A 107 -13.71 -12.64 8.78
N ASN A 108 -14.87 -12.64 8.14
CA ASN A 108 -16.10 -11.97 8.59
C ASN A 108 -15.92 -10.46 8.84
N HIS A 109 -15.01 -9.82 8.10
CA HIS A 109 -14.70 -8.39 8.18
C HIS A 109 -14.23 -7.92 9.56
N ALA A 110 -13.74 -8.83 10.40
CA ALA A 110 -13.17 -8.44 11.68
C ALA A 110 -11.92 -7.57 11.46
N PRO A 111 -11.73 -6.48 12.21
CA PRO A 111 -10.56 -5.62 12.06
C PRO A 111 -9.28 -6.34 12.49
N PHE A 112 -8.16 -5.95 11.88
CA PHE A 112 -6.82 -6.34 12.33
C PHE A 112 -6.51 -5.74 13.70
N THR A 113 -5.92 -6.55 14.59
CA THR A 113 -5.29 -6.05 15.82
C THR A 113 -3.86 -5.57 15.55
N ASN A 114 -3.21 -4.96 16.54
CA ASN A 114 -1.80 -4.56 16.42
C ASN A 114 -0.88 -5.77 16.19
N GLU A 115 -1.18 -6.91 16.83
CA GLU A 115 -0.46 -8.17 16.66
C GLU A 115 -0.63 -8.73 15.25
N ASP A 116 -1.84 -8.60 14.66
CA ASP A 116 -2.09 -8.97 13.27
C ASP A 116 -1.21 -8.14 12.31
N TYR A 117 -1.10 -6.83 12.54
CA TYR A 117 -0.19 -5.97 11.76
C TYR A 117 1.28 -6.36 11.93
N GLN A 118 1.74 -6.62 13.16
CA GLN A 118 3.12 -7.05 13.41
C GLN A 118 3.43 -8.37 12.71
N LYS A 119 2.51 -9.34 12.76
CA LYS A 119 2.65 -10.60 12.04
C LYS A 119 2.67 -10.39 10.53
N LEU A 120 1.80 -9.52 10.00
CA LEU A 120 1.80 -9.19 8.57
C LEU A 120 3.15 -8.59 8.15
N GLU A 121 3.66 -7.60 8.89
CA GLU A 121 4.97 -7.00 8.58
C GLU A 121 6.12 -8.02 8.60
N LEU A 122 6.09 -8.97 9.55
CA LEU A 122 7.05 -10.09 9.57
C LEU A 122 6.92 -10.96 8.31
N ILE A 123 5.69 -11.28 7.89
CA ILE A 123 5.44 -12.04 6.65
C ILE A 123 6.01 -11.30 5.43
N LEU A 124 5.83 -9.98 5.34
CA LEU A 124 6.35 -9.17 4.23
C LEU A 124 7.87 -9.19 4.15
N LEU A 125 8.54 -9.19 5.31
CA LEU A 125 10.00 -9.31 5.39
C LEU A 125 10.49 -10.71 5.00
N MET A 126 9.77 -11.76 5.40
CA MET A 126 10.13 -13.15 5.11
C MET A 126 9.86 -13.54 3.65
N ASN A 127 8.85 -12.94 3.02
CA ASN A 127 8.33 -13.29 1.68
C ASN A 127 8.24 -14.82 1.47
N PRO A 128 7.29 -15.50 2.16
CA PRO A 128 7.21 -16.95 2.15
C PRO A 128 7.08 -17.52 0.75
N LYS A 129 7.83 -18.59 0.46
CA LYS A 129 7.85 -19.24 -0.86
C LYS A 129 6.50 -19.85 -1.24
N GLU A 130 5.68 -20.15 -0.25
CA GLU A 130 4.32 -20.68 -0.35
C GLU A 130 3.45 -19.76 -1.21
N PHE A 131 3.59 -18.44 -1.08
CA PHE A 131 2.82 -17.48 -1.88
C PHE A 131 3.13 -17.54 -3.38
N LYS A 132 4.30 -18.05 -3.79
CA LYS A 132 4.63 -18.20 -5.21
C LYS A 132 3.83 -19.32 -5.89
N LYS A 133 3.20 -20.20 -5.11
CA LYS A 133 2.41 -21.32 -5.60
C LYS A 133 0.93 -20.97 -5.75
N VAL A 134 0.48 -19.86 -5.16
CA VAL A 134 -0.92 -19.47 -5.11
C VAL A 134 -1.26 -18.72 -6.40
N GLY A 135 -2.14 -19.31 -7.21
CA GLY A 135 -2.69 -18.65 -8.41
C GLY A 135 -3.82 -17.69 -8.05
N TYR A 136 -4.81 -18.21 -7.32
CA TYR A 136 -5.96 -17.45 -6.82
C TYR A 136 -6.03 -17.45 -5.28
N PRO A 137 -6.43 -16.34 -4.63
CA PRO A 137 -6.53 -16.27 -3.17
C PRO A 137 -7.37 -17.40 -2.56
N THR A 138 -8.44 -17.83 -3.23
CA THR A 138 -9.34 -18.90 -2.79
C THR A 138 -8.66 -20.25 -2.63
N GLU A 139 -7.49 -20.46 -3.24
CA GLU A 139 -6.67 -21.68 -3.06
C GLU A 139 -6.10 -21.79 -1.65
N MET A 140 -6.09 -20.70 -0.87
CA MET A 140 -5.52 -20.68 0.47
C MET A 140 -6.50 -21.03 1.59
N VAL A 141 -7.77 -21.24 1.26
CA VAL A 141 -8.82 -21.51 2.23
C VAL A 141 -9.64 -22.74 1.83
N ASP A 142 -10.21 -23.39 2.84
CA ASP A 142 -11.21 -24.42 2.64
C ASP A 142 -12.50 -23.80 2.08
N GLY A 143 -13.00 -24.33 0.96
CA GLY A 143 -14.13 -23.76 0.23
C GLY A 143 -15.48 -23.85 0.94
N ILE A 144 -15.59 -24.68 1.99
CA ILE A 144 -16.84 -24.86 2.76
C ILE A 144 -16.83 -23.97 4.00
N THR A 145 -15.75 -24.04 4.79
CA THR A 145 -15.63 -23.37 6.08
C THR A 145 -14.99 -21.99 5.99
N GLY A 146 -14.29 -21.70 4.89
CA GLY A 146 -13.45 -20.51 4.75
C GLY A 146 -12.27 -20.47 5.73
N ALA A 147 -11.88 -21.61 6.30
CA ALA A 147 -10.71 -21.70 7.16
C ALA A 147 -9.42 -21.71 6.33
N THR A 148 -8.36 -21.03 6.79
CA THR A 148 -7.05 -21.11 6.14
C THR A 148 -6.55 -22.55 6.10
N LEU A 149 -6.08 -23.02 4.94
CA LEU A 149 -5.50 -24.35 4.82
C LEU A 149 -4.21 -24.45 5.64
N LYS A 150 -3.98 -25.63 6.22
CA LYS A 150 -2.84 -25.89 7.13
C LYS A 150 -1.48 -25.54 6.53
N GLU A 151 -1.32 -25.69 5.22
CA GLU A 151 -0.08 -25.35 4.52
C GLU A 151 0.24 -23.84 4.53
N TYR A 152 -0.78 -22.98 4.69
CA TYR A 152 -0.61 -21.52 4.70
C TYR A 152 -0.68 -20.90 6.11
N ASP A 153 -1.18 -21.64 7.11
CA ASP A 153 -1.51 -21.10 8.44
C ASP A 153 -0.32 -20.39 9.15
N GLN A 154 0.90 -20.86 8.92
CA GLN A 154 2.12 -20.27 9.48
C GLN A 154 2.64 -19.07 8.69
N VAL A 155 2.21 -18.89 7.44
CA VAL A 155 2.70 -17.87 6.52
C VAL A 155 1.67 -16.77 6.23
N VAL A 156 0.54 -16.79 6.94
CA VAL A 156 -0.48 -15.74 6.88
C VAL A 156 -0.82 -15.22 8.27
N VAL A 157 -1.40 -14.02 8.33
CA VAL A 157 -2.16 -13.62 9.51
C VAL A 157 -3.38 -14.54 9.63
N LYS A 158 -3.61 -15.08 10.83
CA LYS A 158 -4.70 -16.04 11.07
C LYS A 158 -6.01 -15.44 10.59
N GLU A 159 -6.79 -16.23 9.83
CA GLU A 159 -8.07 -15.82 9.23
C GLU A 159 -7.98 -14.70 8.18
N ALA A 160 -6.78 -14.28 7.78
CA ALA A 160 -6.56 -13.19 6.83
C ALA A 160 -5.66 -13.63 5.67
N ALA A 161 -5.87 -14.84 5.16
CA ALA A 161 -5.09 -15.40 4.05
C ALA A 161 -5.06 -14.47 2.83
N TYR A 162 -6.23 -13.95 2.43
CA TYR A 162 -6.34 -13.10 1.24
C TYR A 162 -5.63 -11.75 1.42
N SER A 163 -5.84 -11.07 2.54
CA SER A 163 -5.17 -9.80 2.85
C SER A 163 -3.65 -10.01 2.93
N SER A 164 -3.20 -11.09 3.58
CA SER A 164 -1.77 -11.42 3.70
C SER A 164 -1.12 -11.63 2.33
N LEU A 165 -1.75 -12.42 1.47
CA LEU A 165 -1.29 -12.64 0.10
C LEU A 165 -1.25 -11.33 -0.68
N ARG A 166 -2.37 -10.58 -0.72
CA ARG A 166 -2.51 -9.38 -1.54
C ARG A 166 -1.47 -8.32 -1.17
N VAL A 167 -1.27 -8.08 0.11
CA VAL A 167 -0.26 -7.13 0.61
C VAL A 167 1.14 -7.60 0.24
N ASN A 168 1.45 -8.90 0.38
CA ASN A 168 2.77 -9.41 -0.02
C ASN A 168 3.02 -9.30 -1.52
N THR A 169 2.03 -9.62 -2.35
CA THR A 169 2.14 -9.51 -3.81
C THR A 169 2.47 -8.06 -4.22
N TYR A 170 1.78 -7.08 -3.64
CA TYR A 170 2.10 -5.67 -3.86
C TYR A 170 3.47 -5.28 -3.30
N ASN A 171 3.89 -5.83 -2.16
CA ASN A 171 5.22 -5.58 -1.59
C ASN A 171 6.33 -6.02 -2.56
N GLN A 172 6.25 -7.25 -3.08
CA GLN A 172 7.24 -7.77 -4.01
C GLN A 172 7.25 -7.01 -5.34
N GLN A 173 6.07 -6.69 -5.88
CA GLN A 173 5.97 -5.89 -7.11
C GLN A 173 6.56 -4.49 -6.92
N THR A 174 6.25 -3.83 -5.82
CA THR A 174 6.75 -2.48 -5.52
C THR A 174 8.27 -2.48 -5.39
N MET A 175 8.86 -3.44 -4.66
CA MET A 175 10.31 -3.57 -4.55
C MET A 175 10.97 -3.79 -5.92
N ALA A 176 10.35 -4.59 -6.80
CA ALA A 176 10.85 -4.82 -8.15
C ALA A 176 10.81 -3.53 -9.00
N GLU A 177 9.73 -2.77 -8.94
CA GLU A 177 9.62 -1.50 -9.66
C GLU A 177 10.59 -0.45 -9.13
N ILE A 178 10.75 -0.31 -7.81
CA ILE A 178 11.74 0.62 -7.24
C ILE A 178 13.15 0.29 -7.70
N LYS A 179 13.54 -1.00 -7.72
CA LYS A 179 14.86 -1.42 -8.22
C LYS A 179 15.06 -1.02 -9.70
N LYS A 180 14.03 -1.15 -10.54
CA LYS A 180 14.08 -0.68 -11.94
C LYS A 180 14.22 0.85 -12.01
N LEU A 181 13.55 1.60 -11.14
CA LEU A 181 13.69 3.07 -11.07
C LEU A 181 15.11 3.48 -10.70
N GLN A 182 15.74 2.79 -9.74
CA GLN A 182 17.12 3.08 -9.31
C GLN A 182 18.15 2.79 -10.41
N GLN A 183 17.95 1.77 -11.24
CA GLN A 183 18.84 1.42 -12.35
C GLN A 183 18.80 2.40 -13.52
N LYS A 184 17.75 3.23 -13.62
CA LYS A 184 17.59 4.23 -14.70
C LYS A 184 18.21 5.60 -14.36
N LYS A 185 18.68 5.78 -13.13
CA LYS A 185 19.34 7.02 -12.66
C LYS A 185 20.84 6.90 -12.85
#